data_AF-A0A8H7SZB1-F1
#
_entry.id   AF-A0A8H7SZB1-F1
#
_cell.length_a   1.000
_cell.length_b   1.000
_cell.length_c   1.000
_cell.angle_alpha   90.00
_cell.angle_beta   90.00
_cell.angle_gamma   90.00
#
_symmetry.space_group_name_H-M   'P 1'
#
loop_
_entity.id
_entity.type
_entity.pdbx_description
1 polymer ?
#
loop_
_entity_poly.entity_id
_entity_poly.type
_entity_poly.pdbx_seq_one_letter_code
_entity_poly.pdbx_strand_id
1 'polypeptide(L)'
;MEQKCSLFGLQYKEDPTVILLYKIAKEALEHQIQNHEATVDTLLDVATETQKQFKRIIEVANEGEPNLKRIRSLASAGVLYTETCLHKYQWQSCDDSDAMPTPLNLPPNVRSQKRRGTNSDILPSMTTIVPQKDDIKYAKEFKEEYLKTHKRMNWKACYDKGLNEGYFSTYKSYKTLKSTFNEINK
;
A
#
# COMPACT_ATOMS: atom_id res chain seq x y z
N MET A 1 24.71 14.13 -5.60
CA MET A 1 24.96 14.96 -4.41
C MET A 1 25.34 14.01 -3.27
N GLU A 2 26.59 14.02 -2.82
CA GLU A 2 27.02 13.19 -1.69
C GLU A 2 26.71 13.93 -0.38
N GLN A 3 25.76 13.44 0.41
CA GLN A 3 25.55 13.96 1.76
C GLN A 3 26.60 13.36 2.69
N LYS A 4 27.69 14.10 2.92
CA LYS A 4 28.68 13.80 3.95
C LYS A 4 28.73 14.93 4.96
N CYS A 5 27.88 14.87 5.98
CA CYS A 5 28.15 15.56 7.24
C CYS A 5 27.68 14.69 8.41
N SER A 6 28.53 13.72 8.74
CA SER A 6 28.52 13.08 10.05
C SER A 6 28.80 14.13 11.13
N LEU A 7 28.12 14.03 12.28
CA LEU A 7 28.28 14.95 13.43
C LEU A 7 29.75 15.11 13.85
N PHE A 8 30.57 14.09 13.59
CA PHE A 8 32.01 14.06 13.85
C PHE A 8 32.83 15.08 13.05
N GLY A 9 32.30 15.63 11.95
CA GLY A 9 32.98 16.63 11.12
C GLY A 9 32.76 18.08 11.53
N LEU A 10 31.91 18.36 12.53
CA LEU A 10 31.62 19.72 12.98
C LEU A 10 32.64 20.23 14.00
N GLN A 11 33.08 21.48 13.82
CA GLN A 11 34.02 22.17 14.69
C GLN A 11 33.50 22.32 16.14
N TYR A 12 32.17 22.24 16.33
CA TYR A 12 31.48 22.34 17.62
C TYR A 12 30.61 21.11 17.93
N LYS A 13 31.06 19.91 17.54
CA LYS A 13 30.31 18.65 17.76
C LYS A 13 29.92 18.36 19.22
N GLU A 14 30.64 18.96 20.18
CA GLU A 14 30.43 18.82 21.63
C GLU A 14 29.52 19.91 22.21
N ASP A 15 29.14 20.91 21.40
CA ASP A 15 28.24 21.98 21.84
C ASP A 15 26.83 21.43 22.14
N PRO A 16 26.25 21.71 23.32
CA PRO A 16 24.95 21.18 23.71
C PRO A 16 23.81 21.59 22.77
N THR A 17 23.87 22.79 22.20
CA THR A 17 22.87 23.29 21.26
C THR A 17 23.00 22.58 19.91
N VAL A 18 24.22 22.36 19.41
CA VAL A 18 24.47 21.59 18.18
C VAL A 18 23.96 20.15 18.32
N ILE A 19 24.23 19.50 19.46
CA ILE A 19 23.74 18.14 19.74
C ILE A 19 22.20 18.10 19.77
N LEU A 20 21.56 19.09 20.42
CA LEU A 20 20.11 19.16 20.52
C LEU A 20 19.45 19.34 19.15
N LEU A 21 19.98 20.27 18.33
CA LEU A 21 19.50 20.49 16.96
C LEU A 21 19.63 19.23 16.10
N TYR A 22 20.73 18.51 16.22
CA TYR A 22 20.91 17.24 15.51
C TYR A 22 19.90 16.18 15.95
N LYS A 23 19.62 16.05 17.25
CA LYS A 23 18.62 15.11 17.75
C LYS A 23 17.23 15.42 17.20
N ILE A 24 16.81 16.68 17.25
CA ILE A 24 15.51 17.11 16.70
C ILE A 24 15.44 16.83 15.20
N ALA A 25 16.48 17.18 14.45
CA ALA A 25 16.54 16.93 13.02
C ALA A 25 16.49 15.42 12.70
N LYS A 26 17.21 14.60 13.47
CA LYS A 26 17.20 13.14 13.31
C LYS A 26 15.81 12.56 13.59
N GLU A 27 15.18 12.95 14.70
CA GLU A 27 13.83 12.49 15.04
C GLU A 27 12.79 12.92 13.99
N ALA A 28 12.88 14.16 13.51
CA ALA A 28 11.98 14.67 12.47
C ALA A 28 12.13 13.93 11.12
N LEU A 29 13.34 13.46 10.81
CA LEU A 29 13.66 12.75 9.57
C LEU A 29 13.65 11.23 9.70
N GLU A 30 13.45 10.68 10.90
CA GLU A 30 13.57 9.26 11.20
C GLU A 30 12.71 8.40 10.26
N HIS A 31 11.45 8.79 10.04
CA HIS A 31 10.56 8.09 9.12
C HIS A 31 11.06 8.14 7.66
N GLN A 32 11.64 9.25 7.22
CA GLN A 32 12.19 9.36 5.87
C GLN A 32 13.44 8.48 5.71
N ILE A 33 14.29 8.45 6.75
CA ILE A 33 15.47 7.58 6.81
C ILE A 33 15.04 6.11 6.72
N GLN A 34 14.09 5.68 7.55
CA GLN A 34 13.59 4.30 7.57
C GLN A 34 12.96 3.89 6.23
N ASN A 35 12.18 4.77 5.60
CA ASN A 35 11.62 4.52 4.28
C ASN A 35 12.71 4.38 3.20
N HIS A 36 13.74 5.23 3.26
CA HIS A 36 14.87 5.14 2.34
C HIS A 36 15.67 3.86 2.55
N GLU A 37 15.96 3.48 3.79
CA GLU A 37 16.65 2.23 4.13
C GLU A 37 15.86 1.01 3.62
N ALA A 38 14.55 0.96 3.87
CA ALA A 38 13.69 -0.11 3.35
C ALA A 38 13.70 -0.15 1.80
N THR A 39 13.73 1.01 1.14
CA THR A 39 13.84 1.08 -0.33
C THR A 39 15.19 0.52 -0.80
N VAL A 40 16.29 0.90 -0.14
CA VAL A 40 17.63 0.38 -0.45
C VAL A 40 17.70 -1.12 -0.27
N ASP A 41 17.14 -1.66 0.82
CA ASP A 41 17.08 -3.11 1.05
C ASP A 41 16.34 -3.84 -0.07
N THR A 42 15.20 -3.30 -0.51
CA THR A 42 14.46 -3.89 -1.64
C THR A 42 15.23 -3.83 -2.96
N LEU A 43 15.97 -2.76 -3.21
CA LEU A 43 16.83 -2.66 -4.40
C LEU A 43 17.97 -3.67 -4.36
N LEU A 44 18.59 -3.86 -3.18
CA LEU A 44 19.62 -4.86 -2.96
C LEU A 44 19.10 -6.27 -3.19
N ASP A 45 17.89 -6.58 -2.70
CA ASP A 45 17.25 -7.88 -2.93
C ASP A 45 17.03 -8.14 -4.42
N VAL A 46 16.44 -7.18 -5.14
CA VAL A 46 16.18 -7.28 -6.59
C VAL A 46 17.49 -7.48 -7.35
N ALA A 47 18.52 -6.68 -7.06
CA ALA A 47 19.82 -6.78 -7.70
C ALA A 47 20.50 -8.14 -7.42
N THR A 48 20.41 -8.62 -6.18
CA THR A 48 21.02 -9.88 -5.75
C THR A 48 20.33 -11.08 -6.42
N GLU A 49 19.00 -11.11 -6.43
CA GLU A 49 18.24 -12.18 -7.08
C GLU A 49 18.44 -12.18 -8.60
N THR A 50 18.45 -11.00 -9.21
CA THR A 50 18.73 -10.86 -10.65
C THR A 50 20.15 -11.36 -10.98
N GLN A 51 21.15 -10.99 -10.16
CA GLN A 51 22.52 -11.48 -10.33
C GLN A 51 22.61 -13.01 -10.20
N LYS A 52 21.92 -13.61 -9.22
CA LYS A 52 21.87 -15.08 -9.05
C LYS A 52 21.28 -15.76 -10.28
N GLN A 53 20.23 -15.21 -10.86
CA GLN A 53 19.62 -15.78 -12.08
C GLN A 53 20.56 -15.72 -13.27
N PHE A 54 21.27 -14.60 -13.49
CA PHE A 54 22.27 -14.53 -14.55
C PHE A 54 23.44 -15.49 -14.35
N LYS A 55 23.94 -15.64 -13.12
CA LYS A 55 24.98 -16.64 -12.79
C LYS A 55 24.52 -18.05 -13.16
N ARG A 56 23.30 -18.44 -12.79
CA ARG A 56 22.73 -19.76 -13.14
C ARG A 56 22.61 -19.96 -14.65
N ILE A 57 22.22 -18.93 -15.40
CA ILE A 57 22.14 -19.00 -16.85
C ILE A 57 23.53 -19.23 -17.46
N ILE A 58 24.55 -18.51 -16.98
CA ILE A 58 25.94 -18.65 -17.44
C ILE A 58 26.49 -20.05 -17.10
N GLU A 59 26.24 -20.54 -15.89
CA GLU A 59 26.64 -21.90 -15.46
C GLU A 59 26.06 -22.96 -16.40
N VAL A 60 24.75 -22.93 -16.66
CA VAL A 60 24.08 -23.89 -17.55
C VAL A 60 24.52 -23.74 -19.01
N ALA A 61 24.88 -22.53 -19.44
CA ALA A 61 25.38 -22.29 -20.80
C ALA A 61 26.80 -22.82 -21.02
N ASN A 62 27.62 -22.86 -19.97
CA ASN A 62 28.99 -23.35 -20.01
C ASN A 62 29.12 -24.85 -19.71
N GLU A 63 28.06 -25.50 -19.20
CA GLU A 63 28.01 -26.95 -18.99
C GLU A 63 27.91 -27.71 -20.32
N GLY A 64 29.06 -28.10 -20.89
CA GLY A 64 29.16 -29.08 -21.99
C GLY A 64 28.27 -28.77 -23.20
N GLU A 65 27.18 -29.52 -23.35
CA GLU A 65 26.13 -29.21 -24.34
C GLU A 65 25.10 -28.22 -23.76
N PRO A 66 24.93 -27.03 -24.35
CA PRO A 66 24.03 -26.02 -23.83
C PRO A 66 22.57 -26.51 -23.90
N ASN A 67 21.99 -26.77 -22.74
CA ASN A 67 20.58 -27.14 -22.63
C ASN A 67 19.70 -25.89 -22.83
N LEU A 68 19.41 -25.57 -24.09
CA LEU A 68 18.62 -24.40 -24.50
C LEU A 68 17.25 -24.32 -23.80
N LYS A 69 16.61 -25.47 -23.50
CA LYS A 69 15.34 -25.51 -22.78
C LYS A 69 15.51 -25.03 -21.33
N ARG A 70 16.57 -25.46 -20.66
CA ARG A 70 16.88 -25.05 -19.28
C ARG A 70 17.30 -23.58 -19.21
N ILE A 71 18.10 -23.11 -20.17
CA ILE A 71 18.50 -21.70 -20.30
C ILE A 71 17.27 -20.81 -20.50
N ARG A 72 16.37 -21.19 -21.42
CA ARG A 72 15.13 -20.45 -21.67
C ARG A 72 14.21 -20.42 -20.43
N SER A 73 14.11 -21.53 -19.71
CA SER A 73 13.34 -21.61 -18.46
C SER A 73 13.88 -20.64 -17.41
N LEU A 74 15.19 -20.65 -17.17
CA LEU A 74 15.85 -19.72 -16.22
C LEU A 74 15.68 -18.25 -16.65
N ALA A 75 15.84 -17.95 -17.93
CA ALA A 75 15.60 -16.61 -18.46
C ALA A 75 14.15 -16.16 -18.28
N SER A 76 13.17 -17.04 -18.55
CA SER A 76 11.75 -16.73 -18.36
C SER A 76 11.37 -16.52 -16.89
N ALA A 77 11.99 -17.26 -15.97
CA ALA A 77 11.82 -17.07 -14.54
C ALA A 77 12.40 -15.71 -14.08
N GLY A 78 13.55 -15.32 -14.63
CA GLY A 78 14.13 -13.99 -14.42
C GLY A 78 13.21 -12.86 -14.90
N VAL A 79 12.67 -12.98 -16.12
CA VAL A 79 11.70 -12.01 -16.67
C VAL A 79 10.49 -11.87 -15.75
N LEU A 80 9.86 -12.99 -15.38
CA LEU A 80 8.69 -12.99 -14.51
C LEU A 80 8.95 -12.31 -13.16
N TYR A 81 10.11 -12.59 -12.55
CA TYR A 81 10.52 -11.94 -11.31
C TYR A 81 10.65 -10.42 -11.49
N THR A 82 11.38 -9.97 -12.52
CA THR A 82 11.60 -8.54 -12.78
C THR A 82 10.31 -7.80 -13.13
N GLU A 83 9.38 -8.41 -13.87
CA GLU A 83 8.05 -7.85 -14.15
C GLU A 83 7.23 -7.71 -12.87
N THR A 84 7.30 -8.70 -11.97
CA THR A 84 6.64 -8.65 -10.67
C THR A 84 7.18 -7.50 -9.82
N CYS A 85 8.50 -7.31 -9.82
CA CYS A 85 9.13 -6.17 -9.15
C CYS A 85 8.68 -4.84 -9.76
N LEU A 86 8.70 -4.71 -11.10
CA LEU A 86 8.23 -3.50 -11.78
C LEU A 86 6.79 -3.17 -11.38
N HIS A 87 5.88 -4.12 -11.43
CA HIS A 87 4.49 -3.90 -11.02
C HIS A 87 4.39 -3.46 -9.54
N LYS A 88 5.17 -4.09 -8.65
CA LYS A 88 5.15 -3.77 -7.22
C LYS A 88 5.61 -2.34 -6.92
N TYR A 89 6.62 -1.84 -7.64
CA TYR A 89 7.26 -0.56 -7.32
C TYR A 89 6.84 0.60 -8.23
N GLN A 90 6.36 0.33 -9.46
CA GLN A 90 5.89 1.37 -10.38
C GLN A 90 4.54 1.98 -9.96
N TRP A 91 3.69 1.22 -9.26
CA TRP A 91 2.41 1.72 -8.75
C TRP A 91 2.56 2.58 -7.48
N GLN A 92 3.72 2.52 -6.81
CA GLN A 92 4.01 3.37 -5.66
C GLN A 92 4.47 4.78 -6.06
N SER A 93 4.72 5.04 -7.35
CA SER A 93 5.21 6.31 -7.87
C SER A 93 4.10 7.30 -8.27
N CYS A 94 2.83 7.01 -7.97
CA CYS A 94 1.69 7.82 -8.39
C CYS A 94 1.13 8.72 -7.26
N ASP A 95 1.97 9.07 -6.29
CA ASP A 95 1.64 9.97 -5.19
C ASP A 95 2.77 11.01 -5.05
N ASP A 96 2.89 11.89 -6.04
CA ASP A 96 3.57 13.18 -5.85
C ASP A 96 3.11 14.20 -6.90
N SER A 97 1.88 14.68 -6.71
CA SER A 97 1.40 15.93 -7.30
C SER A 97 0.62 16.66 -6.20
N ASP A 98 1.32 17.02 -5.13
CA ASP A 98 0.85 17.95 -4.10
C ASP A 98 0.91 19.42 -4.62
N ALA A 99 0.42 19.63 -5.84
CA ALA A 99 0.18 20.96 -6.40
C ALA A 99 -1.33 21.18 -6.35
N MET A 100 -1.78 21.85 -5.28
CA MET A 100 -3.15 22.36 -5.19
C MET A 100 -3.54 23.10 -6.47
N PRO A 101 -4.69 22.78 -7.10
CA PRO A 101 -5.17 23.57 -8.22
C PRO A 101 -5.40 25.01 -7.76
N THR A 102 -4.90 25.97 -8.52
CA THR A 102 -5.09 27.40 -8.25
C THR A 102 -6.60 27.69 -8.11
N PRO A 103 -7.05 28.32 -7.00
CA PRO A 103 -8.48 28.57 -6.81
C PRO A 103 -9.03 29.46 -7.93
N LEU A 104 -10.20 29.09 -8.48
CA LEU A 104 -10.93 29.89 -9.46
C LEU A 104 -11.34 31.24 -8.83
N ASN A 105 -10.97 32.34 -9.51
CA ASN A 105 -11.38 33.69 -9.11
C ASN A 105 -12.91 33.81 -9.16
N LEU A 106 -13.55 34.00 -8.01
CA LEU A 106 -14.98 34.26 -7.90
C LEU A 106 -15.31 35.73 -8.24
N PRO A 107 -16.45 36.02 -8.89
CA PRO A 107 -16.84 37.38 -9.23
C PRO A 107 -17.16 38.24 -7.97
N PRO A 108 -17.08 39.58 -8.07
CA PRO A 108 -16.98 40.50 -6.90
C PRO A 108 -18.20 40.58 -5.97
N ASN A 109 -19.27 39.80 -6.19
CA ASN A 109 -20.57 40.04 -5.56
C ASN A 109 -20.96 39.04 -4.46
N VAL A 110 -20.03 38.24 -3.94
CA VAL A 110 -20.32 37.35 -2.80
C VAL A 110 -20.06 38.10 -1.49
N ARG A 111 -21.08 38.77 -0.96
CA ARG A 111 -21.06 39.34 0.40
C ARG A 111 -21.03 38.21 1.42
N SER A 112 -20.01 38.18 2.27
CA SER A 112 -19.93 37.30 3.44
C SER A 112 -21.05 37.62 4.45
N GLN A 113 -22.11 36.81 4.49
CA GLN A 113 -23.13 36.90 5.51
C GLN A 113 -22.61 36.32 6.83
N LYS A 114 -22.42 37.20 7.84
CA LYS A 114 -22.35 36.78 9.25
C LYS A 114 -23.63 36.00 9.59
N ARG A 115 -23.52 34.72 9.95
CA ARG A 115 -24.60 33.99 10.62
C ARG A 115 -24.16 33.54 12.01
N ARG A 116 -24.86 34.07 13.02
CA ARG A 116 -25.00 33.47 14.36
C ARG A 116 -26.05 32.37 14.26
N GLY A 117 -25.85 31.26 14.98
CA GLY A 117 -26.92 30.34 15.41
C GLY A 117 -27.04 29.00 14.68
N THR A 118 -26.63 27.94 15.40
CA THR A 118 -27.24 26.59 15.54
C THR A 118 -27.86 25.83 14.34
N ASN A 119 -27.27 24.66 14.10
CA ASN A 119 -27.79 23.36 13.65
C ASN A 119 -28.24 23.09 12.19
N SER A 120 -27.78 21.90 11.75
CA SER A 120 -28.17 21.00 10.65
C SER A 120 -27.84 21.36 9.20
N ASP A 121 -26.80 20.64 8.74
CA ASP A 121 -26.61 19.93 7.47
C ASP A 121 -26.54 20.67 6.11
N ILE A 122 -25.43 20.46 5.39
CA ILE A 122 -25.31 19.63 4.16
C ILE A 122 -24.01 20.04 3.41
N LEU A 123 -22.92 19.28 3.57
CA LEU A 123 -22.04 18.68 2.52
C LEU A 123 -20.72 18.14 3.11
N PRO A 124 -20.15 17.04 2.54
CA PRO A 124 -19.23 16.15 3.26
C PRO A 124 -17.79 16.65 3.37
N SER A 125 -17.20 16.37 4.53
CA SER A 125 -15.79 16.56 4.87
C SER A 125 -14.91 15.53 4.16
N MET A 126 -13.94 16.01 3.38
CA MET A 126 -12.76 15.26 2.98
C MET A 126 -11.89 15.02 4.21
N THR A 127 -11.90 13.81 4.78
CA THR A 127 -10.74 13.12 5.38
C THR A 127 -11.17 11.83 6.06
N THR A 128 -10.23 10.89 6.08
CA THR A 128 -10.12 9.75 7.00
C THR A 128 -10.84 8.47 6.58
N ILE A 129 -10.03 7.42 6.45
CA ILE A 129 -10.37 6.01 6.64
C ILE A 129 -11.55 5.87 7.61
N VAL A 130 -12.73 5.54 7.08
CA VAL A 130 -13.90 5.13 7.89
C VAL A 130 -14.02 3.60 7.76
N PRO A 131 -14.24 2.88 8.87
CA PRO A 131 -14.23 1.43 8.87
C PRO A 131 -15.36 0.92 7.99
N GLN A 132 -15.11 -0.10 7.16
CA GLN A 132 -16.16 -0.92 6.55
C GLN A 132 -16.99 -1.59 7.66
N LYS A 133 -17.86 -0.83 8.33
CA LYS A 133 -19.19 -1.34 8.63
C LYS A 133 -19.82 -1.52 7.27
N ASP A 134 -19.86 -2.76 6.80
CA ASP A 134 -21.15 -3.40 6.56
C ASP A 134 -21.02 -4.77 5.87
N ASP A 135 -19.93 -5.07 5.17
CA ASP A 135 -19.78 -6.39 4.53
C ASP A 135 -19.73 -7.56 5.54
N ILE A 136 -18.91 -7.44 6.59
CA ILE A 136 -18.79 -8.48 7.63
C ILE A 136 -20.03 -8.53 8.53
N LYS A 137 -20.69 -7.39 8.75
CA LYS A 137 -21.95 -7.32 9.51
C LYS A 137 -23.10 -7.95 8.74
N TYR A 138 -23.22 -7.62 7.47
CA TYR A 138 -24.16 -8.22 6.54
C TYR A 138 -23.97 -9.74 6.49
N ALA A 139 -22.73 -10.21 6.35
CA ALA A 139 -22.43 -11.64 6.37
C ALA A 139 -22.83 -12.31 7.69
N LYS A 140 -22.75 -11.58 8.83
CA LYS A 140 -23.17 -12.06 10.14
C LYS A 140 -24.69 -12.10 10.29
N GLU A 141 -25.40 -11.05 9.88
CA GLU A 141 -26.86 -10.98 9.90
C GLU A 141 -27.49 -12.03 8.98
N PHE A 142 -26.96 -12.15 7.75
CA PHE A 142 -27.35 -13.20 6.82
C PHE A 142 -27.11 -14.57 7.43
N LYS A 143 -26.00 -14.79 8.14
CA LYS A 143 -25.71 -16.07 8.81
C LYS A 143 -26.75 -16.40 9.87
N GLU A 144 -27.09 -15.43 10.70
CA GLU A 144 -28.05 -15.60 11.80
C GLU A 144 -29.48 -15.83 11.27
N GLU A 145 -29.88 -15.15 10.20
CA GLU A 145 -31.19 -15.34 9.56
C GLU A 145 -31.27 -16.68 8.81
N TYR A 146 -30.22 -17.05 8.07
CA TYR A 146 -30.18 -18.28 7.29
C TYR A 146 -30.09 -19.52 8.18
N LEU A 147 -29.43 -19.43 9.34
CA LEU A 147 -29.36 -20.53 10.31
C LEU A 147 -30.68 -20.79 11.05
N LYS A 148 -31.60 -19.82 11.10
CA LYS A 148 -32.95 -20.03 11.67
C LYS A 148 -33.81 -20.94 10.81
N THR A 149 -33.61 -20.90 9.49
CA THR A 149 -34.39 -21.69 8.52
C THR A 149 -33.63 -22.90 7.99
N HIS A 150 -32.30 -22.89 8.02
CA HIS A 150 -31.45 -23.94 7.45
C HIS A 150 -30.33 -24.38 8.39
N LYS A 151 -30.07 -25.69 8.47
CA LYS A 151 -29.02 -26.26 9.35
C LYS A 151 -27.59 -25.87 8.96
N ARG A 152 -27.35 -25.37 7.73
CA ARG A 152 -26.01 -25.01 7.23
C ARG A 152 -26.05 -23.73 6.41
N MET A 153 -25.05 -22.89 6.64
CA MET A 153 -24.85 -21.61 5.94
C MET A 153 -24.47 -21.79 4.47
N ASN A 154 -25.16 -21.09 3.57
CA ASN A 154 -24.81 -21.03 2.16
C ASN A 154 -24.06 -19.73 1.82
N TRP A 155 -22.73 -19.79 1.84
CA TRP A 155 -21.85 -18.66 1.54
C TRP A 155 -21.97 -18.12 0.12
N LYS A 156 -22.36 -18.97 -0.83
CA LYS A 156 -22.57 -18.55 -2.22
C LYS A 156 -23.81 -17.66 -2.32
N ALA A 157 -24.91 -18.07 -1.68
CA ALA A 157 -26.13 -17.27 -1.64
C ALA A 157 -25.95 -15.94 -0.88
N CYS A 158 -25.16 -15.94 0.21
CA CYS A 158 -24.80 -14.72 0.95
C CYS A 158 -24.05 -13.72 0.05
N TYR A 159 -23.07 -14.20 -0.69
CA TYR A 159 -22.25 -13.38 -1.58
C TYR A 159 -23.04 -12.82 -2.77
N ASP A 160 -23.86 -13.65 -3.41
CA ASP A 160 -24.67 -13.24 -4.57
C ASP A 160 -25.76 -12.23 -4.15
N LYS A 161 -26.37 -12.41 -2.97
CA LYS A 161 -27.37 -11.48 -2.42
C LYS A 161 -26.72 -10.16 -1.98
N GLY A 162 -25.58 -10.23 -1.30
CA GLY A 162 -24.85 -9.04 -0.89
C GLY A 162 -24.36 -8.21 -2.08
N LEU A 163 -23.87 -8.85 -3.15
CA LEU A 163 -23.52 -8.15 -4.41
C LEU A 163 -24.71 -7.41 -5.03
N ASN A 164 -25.89 -8.04 -5.04
CA ASN A 164 -27.12 -7.40 -5.53
C ASN A 164 -27.57 -6.22 -4.64
N GLU A 165 -27.24 -6.25 -3.36
CA GLU A 165 -27.56 -5.20 -2.38
C GLU A 165 -26.42 -4.16 -2.24
N GLY A 166 -25.37 -4.26 -3.06
CA GLY A 166 -24.24 -3.31 -3.12
C GLY A 166 -23.10 -3.62 -2.15
N TYR A 167 -23.18 -4.71 -1.41
CA TYR A 167 -22.13 -5.24 -0.53
C TYR A 167 -21.16 -6.15 -1.30
N PHE A 168 -19.99 -6.41 -0.71
CA PHE A 168 -18.98 -7.33 -1.23
C PHE A 168 -18.30 -6.99 -2.56
N SER A 169 -18.38 -5.73 -3.01
CA SER A 169 -17.73 -5.26 -4.24
C SER A 169 -16.19 -5.38 -4.23
N THR A 170 -15.60 -5.47 -3.03
CA THR A 170 -14.15 -5.63 -2.82
C THR A 170 -13.68 -7.08 -2.81
N TYR A 171 -14.59 -8.05 -2.77
CA TYR A 171 -14.22 -9.47 -2.71
C TYR A 171 -14.25 -10.08 -4.12
N LYS A 172 -13.24 -10.91 -4.45
CA LYS A 172 -13.14 -11.57 -5.76
C LYS A 172 -14.05 -12.80 -5.89
N SER A 173 -14.49 -13.37 -4.76
CA SER A 173 -15.30 -14.59 -4.71
C SER A 173 -15.89 -14.81 -3.32
N TYR A 174 -17.01 -15.55 -3.25
CA TYR A 174 -17.58 -16.07 -2.00
C TYR A 174 -16.57 -16.87 -1.15
N LYS A 175 -15.54 -17.48 -1.77
CA LYS A 175 -14.46 -18.17 -1.05
C LYS A 175 -13.59 -17.20 -0.25
N THR A 176 -13.28 -16.05 -0.84
CA THR A 176 -12.49 -14.98 -0.19
C THR A 176 -13.27 -14.40 0.98
N LEU A 177 -14.56 -14.09 0.78
CA LEU A 177 -15.46 -13.62 1.83
C LEU A 177 -15.55 -14.62 3.00
N LYS A 178 -15.66 -15.93 2.69
CA LYS A 178 -15.70 -16.98 3.71
C LYS A 178 -14.39 -17.09 4.49
N SER A 179 -13.24 -16.97 3.82
CA SER A 179 -11.92 -17.00 4.49
C SER A 179 -11.78 -15.84 5.45
N THR A 180 -12.04 -14.61 4.98
CA THR A 180 -11.96 -13.40 5.81
C THR A 180 -12.95 -13.44 6.96
N PHE A 181 -14.18 -13.93 6.74
CA PHE A 181 -15.15 -14.07 7.82
C PHE A 181 -14.69 -15.09 8.88
N ASN A 182 -14.09 -16.21 8.47
CA ASN A 182 -13.60 -17.21 9.41
C ASN A 182 -12.36 -16.74 10.18
N GLU A 183 -11.47 -15.96 9.55
CA GLU A 183 -10.31 -15.36 10.20
C GLU A 183 -10.71 -14.33 11.26
N ILE A 184 -11.75 -13.53 10.99
CA ILE A 184 -12.26 -12.53 11.92
C ILE A 184 -13.00 -13.16 13.12
N ASN A 185 -13.61 -14.34 12.94
CA ASN A 185 -14.37 -15.04 13.98
C ASN A 185 -13.59 -16.20 14.64
N LYS A 186 -12.26 -16.23 14.49
CA LYS A 186 -11.38 -17.19 15.16
C LYS A 186 -10.94 -16.64 16.52
#